data_AF-A0A7L5Y9G4-F1
#
_entry.id   AF-A0A7L5Y9G4-F1
#
_cell.length_a   1.000
_cell.length_b   1.000
_cell.length_c   1.000
_cell.angle_alpha   90.00
_cell.angle_beta   90.00
_cell.angle_gamma   90.00
#
_symmetry.space_group_name_H-M   'P 1'
#
loop_
_entity.id
_entity.type
_entity.pdbx_description
1 polymer ?
#
loop_
_entity_poly.entity_id
_entity_poly.type
_entity_poly.pdbx_seq_one_letter_code
_entity_poly.pdbx_strand_id
1 'polypeptide(L)'
;MNAPNVDAAELAKFSELAHRWWDPESEFRPLHEINPLRLAWIDGLAPLAGRRVLDVGCGGGILAEAMARKGADVLGIDLAEKSLKVAQLHALETGVANLRYREVAVEALAAEQPAGFDVVTCMEMLEHVPDPASVVRACAALVIPGGWVFFSTLNRNPKSFLFAIVGAEYVLQLLPKGTHEYARFIRPSELAAWCREAGLDLQATRGMEYNPLTRRYRLSADTSVNYLLATRKAGCRAGHCGMTAPMPASEAAPPIAAVLFDLDGTLIDSAPDLAAAADHMRAIRGLPPLPLERYRPMAGAGARGMLGVAFGIDPSHPDYPPLRDEFFDTYERALAERTRVFDGVAELIAALAARALPWGVVTNKMARFTDPLTRQLPLFATAQAIVSGDTTPHPKPHPAPLLEAARRLGVAPSGCVYVGDDERDMLAGRAAGMRTVAARYGYLGAQADVSQWPADLHVDSPQQLLKWLTGA
;
A
#
# COMPACT_ATOMS: atom_id res chain seq x y z
N MET A 1 14.43 28.84 14.18
CA MET A 1 14.87 28.20 12.92
C MET A 1 14.79 26.71 13.14
N ASN A 2 13.83 26.03 12.51
CA ASN A 2 13.76 24.58 12.58
C ASN A 2 14.98 24.02 11.85
N ALA A 3 15.60 22.98 12.41
CA ALA A 3 16.72 22.30 11.76
C ALA A 3 16.24 21.75 10.39
N PRO A 4 17.08 21.79 9.34
CA PRO A 4 16.73 21.24 8.04
C PRO A 4 16.46 19.72 8.16
N ASN A 5 15.48 19.24 7.40
CA ASN A 5 15.10 17.82 7.31
C ASN A 5 16.14 17.01 6.54
N VAL A 6 17.33 16.84 7.13
CA VAL A 6 18.50 16.23 6.49
C VAL A 6 19.25 15.33 7.45
N ASP A 7 19.70 14.18 6.98
CA ASP A 7 20.67 13.33 7.66
C ASP A 7 22.09 13.68 7.20
N ALA A 8 22.90 14.25 8.11
CA ALA A 8 24.25 14.68 7.79
C ALA A 8 25.19 13.52 7.41
N ALA A 9 24.95 12.31 7.93
CA ALA A 9 25.79 11.15 7.62
C ALA A 9 25.54 10.67 6.18
N GLU A 10 24.28 10.61 5.76
CA GLU A 10 23.92 10.26 4.38
C GLU A 10 24.46 11.31 3.39
N LEU A 11 24.35 12.59 3.72
CA LEU A 11 24.86 13.67 2.87
C LEU A 11 26.39 13.57 2.65
N ALA A 12 27.13 13.21 3.70
CA ALA A 12 28.57 13.01 3.62
C ALA A 12 28.95 11.85 2.70
N LYS A 13 28.23 10.72 2.79
CA LYS A 13 28.44 9.53 1.94
C LYS A 13 28.31 9.84 0.45
N PHE A 14 27.25 10.54 0.04
CA PHE A 14 27.08 10.95 -1.36
C PHE A 14 28.14 11.98 -1.80
N SER A 15 28.55 12.86 -0.90
CA SER A 15 29.58 13.87 -1.16
C SER A 15 30.97 13.27 -1.41
N GLU A 16 31.30 12.12 -0.80
CA GLU A 16 32.56 11.40 -1.04
C GLU A 16 32.61 10.75 -2.44
N LEU A 17 31.49 10.20 -2.88
CA LEU A 17 31.35 9.50 -4.17
C LEU A 17 31.10 10.46 -5.35
N ALA A 18 30.86 11.76 -5.09
CA ALA A 18 30.40 12.74 -6.07
C ALA A 18 31.20 12.76 -7.40
N HIS A 19 32.53 12.67 -7.33
CA HIS A 19 33.42 12.73 -8.50
C HIS A 19 33.25 11.56 -9.49
N ARG A 20 32.56 10.49 -9.08
CA ARG A 20 32.30 9.30 -9.92
C ARG A 20 30.88 9.24 -10.48
N TRP A 21 30.04 10.25 -10.23
CA TRP A 21 28.60 10.21 -10.54
C TRP A 21 28.28 9.92 -12.01
N TRP A 22 29.11 10.43 -12.93
CA TRP A 22 28.94 10.27 -14.38
C TRP A 22 29.79 9.15 -14.99
N ASP A 23 30.53 8.38 -14.19
CA ASP A 23 31.18 7.15 -14.64
C ASP A 23 30.14 6.03 -14.73
N PRO A 24 29.82 5.52 -15.94
CA PRO A 24 28.79 4.50 -16.13
C PRO A 24 29.18 3.12 -15.57
N GLU A 25 30.43 2.93 -15.14
CA GLU A 25 30.90 1.69 -14.49
C GLU A 25 31.17 1.87 -12.98
N SER A 26 30.75 3.00 -12.41
CA SER A 26 30.88 3.30 -10.97
C SER A 26 29.74 2.69 -10.13
N GLU A 27 29.73 3.02 -8.84
CA GLU A 27 28.65 2.76 -7.90
C GLU A 27 27.28 3.32 -8.39
N PHE A 28 27.29 4.31 -9.29
CA PHE A 28 26.08 4.90 -9.88
C PHE A 28 25.65 4.25 -11.19
N ARG A 29 26.36 3.21 -11.66
CA ARG A 29 25.98 2.42 -12.84
C ARG A 29 24.49 2.03 -12.87
N PRO A 30 23.87 1.53 -11.78
CA PRO A 30 22.45 1.22 -11.79
C PRO A 30 21.57 2.43 -12.15
N LEU A 31 21.91 3.64 -11.67
CA LEU A 31 21.17 4.86 -12.01
C LEU A 31 21.23 5.18 -13.50
N HIS A 32 22.40 4.98 -14.13
CA HIS A 32 22.56 5.15 -15.59
C HIS A 32 21.73 4.14 -16.37
N GLU A 33 21.72 2.86 -15.95
CA GLU A 33 20.98 1.79 -16.63
C GLU A 33 19.46 1.92 -16.49
N ILE A 34 18.94 2.40 -15.35
CA ILE A 34 17.50 2.61 -15.15
C ILE A 34 16.98 3.93 -15.75
N ASN A 35 17.85 4.92 -15.97
CA ASN A 35 17.44 6.27 -16.36
C ASN A 35 16.56 6.31 -17.62
N PRO A 36 16.88 5.60 -18.72
CA PRO A 36 16.03 5.60 -19.91
C PRO A 36 14.62 5.06 -19.65
N LEU A 37 14.46 4.10 -18.75
CA LEU A 37 13.19 3.48 -18.42
C LEU A 37 12.29 4.43 -17.62
N ARG A 38 12.82 5.04 -16.56
CA ARG A 38 12.07 6.01 -15.76
C ARG A 38 11.73 7.27 -16.56
N LEU A 39 12.67 7.76 -17.36
CA LEU A 39 12.45 8.93 -18.22
C LEU A 39 11.33 8.67 -19.23
N ALA A 40 11.37 7.53 -19.93
CA ALA A 40 10.33 7.17 -20.90
C ALA A 40 8.95 7.02 -20.24
N TRP A 41 8.91 6.50 -19.01
CA TRP A 41 7.65 6.37 -18.27
C TRP A 41 7.11 7.72 -17.79
N ILE A 42 7.96 8.59 -17.27
CA ILE A 42 7.61 9.97 -16.87
C ILE A 42 7.08 10.74 -18.09
N ASP A 43 7.84 10.78 -19.18
CA ASP A 43 7.49 11.50 -20.42
C ASP A 43 6.22 10.94 -21.09
N GLY A 44 5.98 9.63 -20.94
CA GLY A 44 4.76 8.98 -21.44
C GLY A 44 3.48 9.36 -20.68
N LEU A 45 3.58 9.71 -19.40
CA LEU A 45 2.45 10.16 -18.58
C LEU A 45 2.32 11.70 -18.57
N ALA A 46 3.45 12.39 -18.56
CA ALA A 46 3.58 13.84 -18.49
C ALA A 46 4.62 14.32 -19.51
N PRO A 47 4.22 14.59 -20.76
CA PRO A 47 5.14 15.04 -21.81
C PRO A 47 5.94 16.26 -21.37
N LEU A 48 7.27 16.15 -21.41
CA LEU A 48 8.18 17.09 -20.73
C LEU A 48 8.52 18.34 -21.56
N ALA A 49 8.41 18.27 -22.88
CA ALA A 49 8.80 19.36 -23.77
C ALA A 49 8.05 20.66 -23.45
N GLY A 50 8.80 21.74 -23.21
CA GLY A 50 8.27 23.07 -22.88
C GLY A 50 7.71 23.21 -21.46
N ARG A 51 7.84 22.19 -20.60
CA ARG A 51 7.34 22.21 -19.21
C ARG A 51 8.40 22.70 -18.24
N ARG A 52 7.97 23.34 -17.15
CA ARG A 52 8.82 23.64 -16.00
C ARG A 52 8.86 22.42 -15.09
N VAL A 53 10.05 21.87 -14.88
CA VAL A 53 10.25 20.62 -14.15
C VAL A 53 11.19 20.84 -12.97
N LEU A 54 10.86 20.24 -11.83
CA LEU A 54 11.72 20.20 -10.65
C LEU A 54 12.19 18.77 -10.41
N ASP A 55 13.49 18.59 -10.19
CA ASP A 55 14.08 17.33 -9.72
C ASP A 55 14.61 17.48 -8.28
N VAL A 56 13.95 16.84 -7.33
CA VAL A 56 14.23 16.92 -5.88
C VAL A 56 15.20 15.82 -5.46
N GLY A 57 16.34 16.22 -4.90
CA GLY A 57 17.46 15.30 -4.63
C GLY A 57 18.14 14.87 -5.93
N CYS A 58 18.44 15.84 -6.80
CA CYS A 58 18.93 15.55 -8.14
C CYS A 58 20.35 14.93 -8.14
N GLY A 59 21.08 15.03 -7.03
CA GLY A 59 22.45 14.56 -6.91
C GLY A 59 23.34 15.12 -8.03
N GLY A 60 24.05 14.24 -8.72
CA GLY A 60 24.89 14.56 -9.88
C GLY A 60 24.12 14.84 -11.18
N GLY A 61 22.79 14.84 -11.19
CA GLY A 61 22.00 15.39 -12.30
C GLY A 61 21.57 14.44 -13.41
N ILE A 62 21.70 13.12 -13.22
CA ILE A 62 21.41 12.11 -14.27
C ILE A 62 19.98 12.24 -14.84
N LEU A 63 18.96 12.37 -13.97
CA LEU A 63 17.58 12.51 -14.42
C LEU A 63 17.29 13.95 -14.88
N ALA A 64 17.67 14.95 -14.07
CA ALA A 64 17.51 16.36 -14.39
C ALA A 64 18.04 16.72 -15.80
N GLU A 65 19.24 16.28 -16.15
CA GLU A 65 19.82 16.52 -17.47
C GLU A 65 19.07 15.79 -18.58
N ALA A 66 18.66 14.56 -18.34
CA ALA A 66 17.90 13.79 -19.33
C ALA A 66 16.51 14.39 -19.60
N MET A 67 15.85 14.95 -18.57
CA MET A 67 14.60 15.71 -18.73
C MET A 67 14.83 17.02 -19.48
N ALA A 68 15.93 17.73 -19.21
CA ALA A 68 16.27 18.94 -19.95
C ALA A 68 16.55 18.65 -21.43
N ARG A 69 17.25 17.55 -21.74
CA ARG A 69 17.45 17.09 -23.14
C ARG A 69 16.14 16.70 -23.84
N LYS A 70 15.08 16.38 -23.10
CA LYS A 70 13.71 16.20 -23.60
C LYS A 70 12.96 17.52 -23.85
N GLY A 71 13.59 18.66 -23.61
CA GLY A 71 13.06 19.99 -23.88
C GLY A 71 12.34 20.65 -22.71
N ALA A 72 12.44 20.11 -21.49
CA ALA A 72 11.92 20.75 -20.28
C ALA A 72 12.83 21.89 -19.78
N ASP A 73 12.27 22.93 -19.15
CA ASP A 73 13.03 23.87 -18.32
C ASP A 73 13.17 23.28 -16.92
N VAL A 74 14.35 22.78 -16.59
CA VAL A 74 14.58 21.96 -15.39
C VAL A 74 15.32 22.75 -14.31
N LEU A 75 14.82 22.66 -13.08
CA LEU A 75 15.56 22.98 -11.86
C LEU A 75 15.87 21.68 -11.11
N GLY A 76 17.14 21.36 -10.92
CA GLY A 76 17.58 20.33 -9.97
C GLY A 76 17.91 20.96 -8.61
N ILE A 77 17.43 20.37 -7.53
CA ILE A 77 17.80 20.77 -6.17
C ILE A 77 18.41 19.63 -5.39
N ASP A 78 19.39 19.94 -4.55
CA ASP A 78 20.00 19.00 -3.61
C ASP A 78 20.59 19.79 -2.43
N LEU A 79 20.96 19.10 -1.35
CA LEU A 79 21.69 19.68 -0.23
C LEU A 79 23.19 19.35 -0.28
N ALA A 80 23.62 18.42 -1.15
CA ALA A 80 25.01 18.03 -1.31
C ALA A 80 25.74 18.95 -2.29
N GLU A 81 26.39 20.00 -1.78
CA GLU A 81 27.14 20.99 -2.58
C GLU A 81 28.11 20.35 -3.59
N LYS A 82 28.84 19.29 -3.19
CA LYS A 82 29.80 18.60 -4.08
C LYS A 82 29.10 17.89 -5.24
N SER A 83 27.98 17.22 -4.99
CA SER A 83 27.19 16.54 -6.03
C SER A 83 26.62 17.56 -7.02
N LEU A 84 26.11 18.69 -6.52
CA LEU A 84 25.62 19.78 -7.38
C LEU A 84 26.72 20.38 -8.25
N LYS A 85 27.94 20.56 -7.73
CA LYS A 85 29.08 21.04 -8.55
C LYS A 85 29.40 20.07 -9.69
N VAL A 86 29.36 18.76 -9.43
CA VAL A 86 29.54 17.73 -10.48
C VAL A 86 28.42 17.82 -11.51
N ALA A 87 27.17 17.96 -11.07
CA ALA A 87 26.01 18.12 -11.95
C ALA A 87 26.11 19.36 -12.84
N GLN A 88 26.53 20.50 -12.26
CA GLN A 88 26.73 21.77 -12.96
C GLN A 88 27.86 21.68 -13.99
N LEU A 89 28.99 21.08 -13.63
CA LEU A 89 30.12 20.89 -14.54
C LEU A 89 29.73 20.01 -15.72
N HIS A 90 29.07 18.87 -15.46
CA HIS A 90 28.64 17.97 -16.53
C HIS A 90 27.61 18.62 -17.47
N ALA A 91 26.63 19.35 -16.93
CA ALA A 91 25.65 20.09 -17.74
C ALA A 91 26.30 21.17 -18.61
N LEU A 92 27.36 21.83 -18.11
CA LEU A 92 28.14 22.80 -18.87
C LEU A 92 28.95 22.12 -20.00
N GLU A 93 29.64 21.02 -19.68
CA GLU A 93 30.42 20.23 -20.65
C GLU A 93 29.55 19.67 -21.78
N THR A 94 28.32 19.29 -21.46
CA THR A 94 27.36 18.73 -22.42
C THR A 94 26.46 19.77 -23.09
N GLY A 95 26.58 21.05 -22.72
CA GLY A 95 25.88 22.16 -23.38
C GLY A 95 24.37 22.22 -23.11
N VAL A 96 23.90 21.77 -21.95
CA VAL A 96 22.47 21.74 -21.61
C VAL A 96 22.04 23.06 -20.97
N ALA A 97 21.57 24.00 -21.79
CA ALA A 97 21.30 25.39 -21.37
C ALA A 97 20.00 25.57 -20.55
N ASN A 98 19.03 24.67 -20.68
CA ASN A 98 17.72 24.69 -20.03
C ASN A 98 17.69 23.92 -18.70
N LEU A 99 18.83 23.87 -18.01
CA LEU A 99 19.00 23.16 -16.75
C LEU A 99 19.74 24.06 -15.75
N ARG A 100 19.15 24.22 -14.57
CA ARG A 100 19.73 24.96 -13.45
C ARG A 100 19.80 24.07 -12.22
N TYR A 101 20.78 24.33 -11.37
CA TYR A 101 20.95 23.63 -10.11
C TYR A 101 20.97 24.61 -8.95
N ARG A 102 20.37 24.23 -7.82
CA ARG A 102 20.34 25.08 -6.62
C ARG A 102 20.48 24.26 -5.35
N GLU A 103 21.36 24.70 -4.46
CA GLU A 103 21.48 24.13 -3.12
C GLU A 103 20.35 24.68 -2.24
N VAL A 104 19.31 23.88 -2.03
CA VAL A 104 18.14 24.29 -1.24
C VAL A 104 17.35 23.07 -0.77
N ALA A 105 16.83 23.11 0.46
CA ALA A 105 15.86 22.12 0.93
C ALA A 105 14.54 22.29 0.18
N VAL A 106 13.86 21.18 -0.13
CA VAL A 106 12.59 21.20 -0.87
C VAL A 106 11.51 21.99 -0.13
N GLU A 107 11.48 21.91 1.21
CA GLU A 107 10.56 22.68 2.05
C GLU A 107 10.78 24.19 1.93
N ALA A 108 12.04 24.62 1.86
CA ALA A 108 12.39 26.03 1.70
C ALA A 108 12.01 26.53 0.30
N LEU A 109 12.27 25.73 -0.75
CA LEU A 109 11.81 26.04 -2.11
C LEU A 109 10.28 26.11 -2.19
N ALA A 110 9.57 25.21 -1.51
CA ALA A 110 8.11 25.20 -1.46
C ALA A 110 7.52 26.46 -0.82
N ALA A 111 8.19 27.02 0.17
CA ALA A 111 7.81 28.30 0.77
C ALA A 111 8.13 29.50 -0.15
N GLU A 112 9.22 29.44 -0.92
CA GLU A 112 9.65 30.51 -1.82
C GLU A 112 8.78 30.63 -3.08
N GLN A 113 8.45 29.50 -3.71
CA GLN A 113 7.77 29.47 -5.02
C GLN A 113 6.76 28.31 -5.13
N PRO A 114 5.65 28.36 -4.37
CA PRO A 114 4.58 27.37 -4.46
C PRO A 114 3.93 27.38 -5.85
N ALA A 115 3.45 26.21 -6.30
CA ALA A 115 2.84 26.01 -7.60
C ALA A 115 3.68 26.55 -8.78
N GLY A 116 5.01 26.35 -8.72
CA GLY A 116 5.96 26.84 -9.72
C GLY A 116 6.24 25.87 -10.86
N PHE A 117 5.87 24.60 -10.74
CA PHE A 117 6.30 23.53 -11.65
C PHE A 117 5.13 22.72 -12.22
N ASP A 118 5.21 22.38 -13.51
CA ASP A 118 4.28 21.46 -14.18
C ASP A 118 4.50 20.02 -13.73
N VAL A 119 5.77 19.64 -13.52
CA VAL A 119 6.20 18.30 -13.11
C VAL A 119 7.22 18.40 -11.99
N VAL A 120 7.07 17.57 -10.96
CA VAL A 120 8.05 17.39 -9.88
C VAL A 120 8.47 15.93 -9.83
N THR A 121 9.77 15.64 -9.82
CA THR A 121 10.33 14.30 -9.63
C THR A 121 11.09 14.25 -8.30
N CYS A 122 10.95 13.15 -7.57
CA CYS A 122 11.67 12.87 -6.33
C CYS A 122 12.04 11.39 -6.31
N MET A 123 13.19 11.04 -6.90
CA MET A 123 13.57 9.67 -7.22
C MET A 123 14.72 9.19 -6.33
N GLU A 124 14.56 8.04 -5.66
CA GLU A 124 15.59 7.41 -4.80
C GLU A 124 16.15 8.39 -3.75
N MET A 125 15.26 9.16 -3.12
CA MET A 125 15.63 10.25 -2.20
C MET A 125 14.93 10.14 -0.84
N LEU A 126 13.68 9.68 -0.82
CA LEU A 126 12.83 9.73 0.37
C LEU A 126 13.33 8.84 1.52
N GLU A 127 14.02 7.74 1.22
CA GLU A 127 14.64 6.86 2.21
C GLU A 127 15.87 7.48 2.92
N HIS A 128 16.37 8.61 2.40
CA HIS A 128 17.55 9.29 2.95
C HIS A 128 17.21 10.48 3.85
N VAL A 129 15.92 10.78 4.07
CA VAL A 129 15.49 11.91 4.90
C VAL A 129 14.83 11.48 6.22
N PRO A 130 14.98 12.24 7.32
CA PRO A 130 14.32 11.96 8.59
C PRO A 130 12.78 12.00 8.56
N ASP A 131 12.19 12.95 7.83
CA ASP A 131 10.73 13.09 7.65
C ASP A 131 10.36 13.06 6.15
N PRO A 132 10.15 11.87 5.56
CA PRO A 132 9.75 11.75 4.16
C PRO A 132 8.39 12.37 3.85
N ALA A 133 7.46 12.40 4.82
CA ALA A 133 6.14 12.98 4.63
C ALA A 133 6.21 14.50 4.43
N SER A 134 7.16 15.19 5.09
CA SER A 134 7.46 16.60 4.85
C SER A 134 7.87 16.87 3.41
N VAL A 135 8.76 16.03 2.84
CA VAL A 135 9.18 16.15 1.44
C VAL A 135 8.00 15.96 0.49
N VAL A 136 7.13 14.97 0.74
CA VAL A 136 5.93 14.75 -0.07
C VAL A 136 5.00 15.97 -0.06
N ARG A 137 4.76 16.58 1.11
CA ARG A 137 3.96 17.82 1.24
C ARG A 137 4.60 18.98 0.48
N ALA A 138 5.92 19.13 0.55
CA ALA A 138 6.65 20.17 -0.17
C ALA A 138 6.55 19.98 -1.70
N CYS A 139 6.72 18.76 -2.20
CA CYS A 139 6.52 18.43 -3.62
C CYS A 139 5.09 18.75 -4.08
N ALA A 140 4.08 18.44 -3.27
CA ALA A 140 2.70 18.78 -3.55
C ALA A 140 2.44 20.29 -3.56
N ALA A 141 3.09 21.05 -2.68
CA ALA A 141 3.01 22.52 -2.68
C ALA A 141 3.67 23.14 -3.92
N LEU A 142 4.74 22.54 -4.41
CA LEU A 142 5.54 23.03 -5.55
C LEU A 142 4.91 22.80 -6.91
N VAL A 143 4.10 21.75 -7.06
CA VAL A 143 3.44 21.44 -8.34
C VAL A 143 2.18 22.29 -8.54
N ILE A 144 1.93 22.72 -9.78
CA ILE A 144 0.69 23.40 -10.17
C ILE A 144 -0.53 22.49 -10.01
N PRO A 145 -1.74 23.05 -9.81
CA PRO A 145 -2.98 22.27 -9.93
C PRO A 145 -3.06 21.56 -11.28
N GLY A 146 -3.37 20.26 -11.28
CA GLY A 146 -3.39 19.42 -12.47
C GLY A 146 -2.02 18.91 -12.95
N GLY A 147 -0.92 19.37 -12.32
CA GLY A 147 0.45 18.94 -12.61
C GLY A 147 0.81 17.60 -11.97
N TRP A 148 1.98 17.08 -12.32
CA TRP A 148 2.41 15.72 -11.98
C TRP A 148 3.50 15.72 -10.92
N VAL A 149 3.42 14.75 -10.00
CA VAL A 149 4.51 14.46 -9.05
C VAL A 149 4.85 12.98 -9.12
N PHE A 150 6.12 12.68 -9.33
CA PHE A 150 6.65 11.33 -9.41
C PHE A 150 7.54 11.04 -8.21
N PHE A 151 7.41 9.84 -7.65
CA PHE A 151 8.28 9.35 -6.58
C PHE A 151 8.88 7.98 -6.94
N SER A 152 10.06 7.67 -6.42
CA SER A 152 10.59 6.30 -6.44
C SER A 152 11.41 6.00 -5.18
N THR A 153 11.35 4.76 -4.72
CA THR A 153 12.06 4.30 -3.51
C THR A 153 12.04 2.76 -3.42
N LEU A 154 12.81 2.21 -2.48
CA LEU A 154 12.84 0.80 -2.12
C LEU A 154 11.71 0.41 -1.15
N ASN A 155 11.08 -0.74 -1.37
CA ASN A 155 9.95 -1.23 -0.56
C ASN A 155 10.44 -1.91 0.74
N ARG A 156 9.87 -1.57 1.91
CA ARG A 156 10.23 -2.23 3.19
C ARG A 156 9.56 -3.58 3.37
N ASN A 157 10.16 -4.64 2.83
CA ASN A 157 9.73 -6.02 3.09
C ASN A 157 10.88 -7.04 2.96
N PRO A 158 10.70 -8.29 3.43
CA PRO A 158 11.77 -9.31 3.40
C PRO A 158 12.29 -9.64 1.99
N LYS A 159 11.48 -9.48 0.94
CA LYS A 159 11.89 -9.68 -0.46
C LYS A 159 12.88 -8.58 -0.89
N SER A 160 12.62 -7.32 -0.55
CA SER A 160 13.57 -6.23 -0.80
C SER A 160 14.83 -6.34 0.03
N PHE A 161 14.75 -6.83 1.28
CA PHE A 161 15.94 -7.16 2.07
C PHE A 161 16.81 -8.23 1.38
N LEU A 162 16.17 -9.30 0.87
CA LEU A 162 16.87 -10.36 0.15
C LEU A 162 17.44 -9.90 -1.21
N PHE A 163 16.71 -9.09 -1.99
CA PHE A 163 17.15 -8.69 -3.33
C PHE A 163 18.04 -7.43 -3.35
N ALA A 164 17.71 -6.41 -2.56
CA ALA A 164 18.46 -5.15 -2.53
C ALA A 164 19.70 -5.21 -1.62
N ILE A 165 19.64 -5.91 -0.48
CA ILE A 165 20.76 -5.99 0.45
C ILE A 165 21.56 -7.28 0.21
N VAL A 166 20.92 -8.45 0.37
CA VAL A 166 21.64 -9.73 0.22
C VAL A 166 22.04 -9.98 -1.24
N GLY A 167 21.17 -9.68 -2.20
CA GLY A 167 21.43 -9.84 -3.63
C GLY A 167 22.52 -8.90 -4.15
N ALA A 168 22.35 -7.58 -3.97
CA ALA A 168 23.28 -6.59 -4.52
C ALA A 168 24.60 -6.45 -3.71
N GLU A 169 24.56 -6.48 -2.37
CA GLU A 169 25.76 -6.26 -1.54
C GLU A 169 26.52 -7.57 -1.24
N TYR A 170 25.83 -8.69 -1.00
CA TYR A 170 26.47 -9.93 -0.53
C TYR A 170 26.69 -10.99 -1.62
N VAL A 171 25.79 -11.08 -2.62
CA VAL A 171 25.86 -12.11 -3.67
C VAL A 171 26.48 -11.57 -4.96
N LEU A 172 26.10 -10.36 -5.39
CA LEU A 172 26.56 -9.78 -6.67
C LEU A 172 27.72 -8.77 -6.51
N GLN A 173 28.07 -8.35 -5.28
CA GLN A 173 29.10 -7.33 -4.98
C GLN A 173 28.97 -6.02 -5.79
N LEU A 174 27.74 -5.63 -6.15
CA LEU A 174 27.48 -4.43 -6.94
C LEU A 174 27.58 -3.14 -6.11
N LEU A 175 27.48 -3.24 -4.77
CA LEU A 175 27.52 -2.10 -3.85
C LEU A 175 28.33 -2.44 -2.58
N PRO A 176 28.99 -1.45 -1.93
CA PRO A 176 29.68 -1.64 -0.66
C PRO A 176 28.73 -2.16 0.43
N LYS A 177 29.25 -2.98 1.36
CA LYS A 177 28.47 -3.54 2.47
C LYS A 177 27.96 -2.43 3.39
N GLY A 178 26.68 -2.48 3.78
CA GLY A 178 26.06 -1.52 4.68
C GLY A 178 25.52 -0.27 3.97
N THR A 179 25.24 -0.37 2.66
CA THR A 179 24.73 0.77 1.90
C THR A 179 23.27 1.06 2.22
N HIS A 180 22.48 0.07 2.66
CA HIS A 180 21.06 0.22 2.96
C HIS A 180 20.68 -0.17 4.40
N GLU A 181 20.11 0.78 5.14
CA GLU A 181 19.45 0.51 6.42
C GLU A 181 18.00 0.09 6.18
N TYR A 182 17.67 -1.19 6.42
CA TYR A 182 16.33 -1.77 6.22
C TYR A 182 15.19 -0.98 6.90
N ALA A 183 15.49 -0.27 7.99
CA ALA A 183 14.55 0.58 8.73
C ALA A 183 14.21 1.91 8.03
N ARG A 184 14.78 2.19 6.85
CA ARG A 184 14.53 3.43 6.09
C ARG A 184 13.72 3.23 4.81
N PHE A 185 13.52 1.99 4.35
CA PHE A 185 12.70 1.71 3.16
C PHE A 185 11.25 2.17 3.37
N ILE A 186 10.57 2.66 2.34
CA ILE A 186 9.20 3.17 2.50
C ILE A 186 8.25 2.19 1.84
N ARG A 187 7.21 1.74 2.53
CA ARG A 187 6.20 0.89 1.90
C ARG A 187 5.39 1.71 0.89
N PRO A 188 4.98 1.12 -0.25
CA PRO A 188 4.13 1.82 -1.22
C PRO A 188 2.87 2.43 -0.60
N SER A 189 2.30 1.78 0.42
CA SER A 189 1.12 2.26 1.15
C SER A 189 1.40 3.49 2.02
N GLU A 190 2.58 3.58 2.63
CA GLU A 190 3.01 4.76 3.41
C GLU A 190 3.16 5.97 2.49
N LEU A 191 3.86 5.80 1.37
CA LEU A 191 4.02 6.87 0.39
C LEU A 191 2.69 7.31 -0.23
N ALA A 192 1.82 6.35 -0.56
CA ALA A 192 0.49 6.65 -1.08
C ALA A 192 -0.39 7.39 -0.06
N ALA A 193 -0.25 7.12 1.24
CA ALA A 193 -0.96 7.84 2.30
C ALA A 193 -0.49 9.29 2.37
N TRP A 194 0.83 9.53 2.43
CA TRP A 194 1.38 10.90 2.44
C TRP A 194 1.00 11.69 1.18
N CYS A 195 0.98 11.03 0.02
CA CYS A 195 0.53 11.67 -1.23
C CYS A 195 -0.92 12.14 -1.12
N ARG A 196 -1.81 11.29 -0.61
CA ARG A 196 -3.24 11.63 -0.46
C ARG A 196 -3.44 12.78 0.54
N GLU A 197 -2.77 12.73 1.69
CA GLU A 197 -2.80 13.80 2.68
C GLU A 197 -2.29 15.14 2.12
N ALA A 198 -1.34 15.08 1.20
CA ALA A 198 -0.80 16.24 0.51
C ALA A 198 -1.64 16.72 -0.70
N GLY A 199 -2.77 16.07 -1.00
CA GLY A 199 -3.63 16.41 -2.14
C GLY A 199 -3.10 15.95 -3.51
N LEU A 200 -2.31 14.88 -3.52
CA LEU A 200 -1.81 14.21 -4.71
C LEU A 200 -2.57 12.90 -4.95
N ASP A 201 -3.23 12.80 -6.10
CA ASP A 201 -4.00 11.64 -6.51
C ASP A 201 -3.10 10.63 -7.21
N LEU A 202 -3.00 9.41 -6.66
CA LEU A 202 -2.24 8.33 -7.28
C LEU A 202 -2.85 7.91 -8.63
N GLN A 203 -2.06 8.00 -9.71
CA GLN A 203 -2.49 7.69 -11.08
C GLN A 203 -1.94 6.35 -11.57
N ALA A 204 -0.67 6.06 -11.28
CA ALA A 204 -0.03 4.83 -11.75
C ALA A 204 1.12 4.41 -10.83
N THR A 205 1.40 3.11 -10.84
CA THR A 205 2.58 2.51 -10.20
C THR A 205 3.30 1.57 -11.15
N ARG A 206 4.62 1.46 -10.98
CA ARG A 206 5.47 0.48 -11.66
C ARG A 206 6.55 -0.03 -10.72
N GLY A 207 6.98 -1.26 -10.90
CA GLY A 207 8.23 -1.77 -10.34
C GLY A 207 9.35 -1.73 -11.37
N MET A 208 10.59 -1.84 -10.90
CA MET A 208 11.81 -1.98 -11.71
C MET A 208 12.44 -3.35 -11.42
N GLU A 209 12.40 -4.24 -12.39
CA GLU A 209 12.97 -5.59 -12.27
C GLU A 209 14.32 -5.67 -12.97
N TYR A 210 15.29 -6.32 -12.31
CA TYR A 210 16.56 -6.69 -12.91
C TYR A 210 16.54 -8.16 -13.34
N ASN A 211 16.84 -8.43 -14.61
CA ASN A 211 17.04 -9.79 -15.10
C ASN A 211 18.54 -10.14 -15.04
N PRO A 212 18.98 -11.07 -14.17
CA PRO A 212 20.39 -11.41 -14.00
C PRO A 212 20.99 -12.16 -15.19
N LEU A 213 20.17 -12.84 -16.01
CA LEU A 213 20.63 -13.56 -17.20
C LEU A 213 20.93 -12.59 -18.34
N THR A 214 20.01 -11.64 -18.59
CA THR A 214 20.18 -10.66 -19.67
C THR A 214 20.93 -9.40 -19.24
N ARG A 215 21.15 -9.22 -17.92
CA ARG A 215 21.72 -8.03 -17.29
C ARG A 215 21.02 -6.74 -17.73
N ARG A 216 19.68 -6.78 -17.78
CA ARG A 216 18.85 -5.66 -18.23
C ARG A 216 17.75 -5.38 -17.23
N TYR A 217 17.47 -4.10 -17.03
CA TYR A 217 16.31 -3.63 -16.28
C TYR A 217 15.06 -3.60 -17.17
N ARG A 218 13.89 -3.78 -16.55
CA ARG A 218 12.59 -3.57 -17.18
C ARG A 218 11.60 -3.00 -16.17
N LEU A 219 10.64 -2.22 -16.64
CA LEU A 219 9.47 -1.85 -15.84
C LEU A 219 8.50 -3.02 -15.79
N SER A 220 7.90 -3.24 -14.62
CA SER A 220 6.87 -4.26 -14.42
C SER A 220 5.72 -3.74 -13.54
N ALA A 221 4.71 -4.57 -13.35
CA ALA A 221 3.65 -4.30 -12.38
C ALA A 221 4.01 -4.74 -10.95
N ASP A 222 5.17 -5.39 -10.74
CA ASP A 222 5.60 -5.90 -9.44
C ASP A 222 6.27 -4.80 -8.61
N THR A 223 5.52 -4.18 -7.71
CA THR A 223 6.01 -3.15 -6.78
C THR A 223 6.57 -3.73 -5.46
N SER A 224 6.79 -5.04 -5.40
CA SER A 224 7.19 -5.73 -4.16
C SER A 224 8.68 -5.57 -3.79
N VAL A 225 9.53 -4.98 -4.62
CA VAL A 225 10.96 -4.78 -4.29
C VAL A 225 11.34 -3.30 -4.30
N ASN A 226 11.05 -2.63 -5.40
CA ASN A 226 11.13 -1.18 -5.55
C ASN A 226 9.91 -0.73 -6.33
N TYR A 227 9.65 0.57 -6.33
CA TYR A 227 8.49 1.08 -7.02
C TYR A 227 8.65 2.54 -7.41
N LEU A 228 7.96 2.89 -8.49
CA LEU A 228 7.74 4.24 -8.95
C LEU A 228 6.25 4.55 -8.79
N LEU A 229 5.93 5.73 -8.26
CA LEU A 229 4.59 6.29 -8.13
C LEU A 229 4.47 7.50 -9.05
N ALA A 230 3.39 7.55 -9.83
CA ALA A 230 2.98 8.73 -10.56
C ALA A 230 1.69 9.26 -9.92
N THR A 231 1.72 10.50 -9.49
CA THR A 231 0.60 11.17 -8.84
C THR A 231 0.29 12.48 -9.56
N ARG A 232 -0.94 12.98 -9.38
CA ARG A 232 -1.41 14.20 -10.01
C ARG A 232 -2.09 15.08 -8.97
N LYS A 233 -1.74 16.36 -8.94
CA LYS A 233 -2.44 17.32 -8.08
C LYS A 233 -3.82 17.61 -8.65
N ALA A 234 -4.84 17.65 -7.80
CA ALA A 234 -6.19 18.01 -8.24
C ALA A 234 -6.18 19.34 -9.01
N GLY A 235 -6.88 19.38 -10.15
CA GLY A 235 -6.99 20.59 -10.96
C GLY A 235 -7.92 21.61 -10.32
N CYS A 236 -7.56 22.90 -10.40
CA CYS A 236 -8.53 23.96 -10.09
C CYS A 236 -9.64 23.94 -11.16
N ARG A 237 -10.89 23.74 -10.76
CA ARG A 237 -12.04 24.06 -11.62
C ARG A 237 -12.02 25.58 -11.86
N ALA A 238 -11.90 25.99 -13.12
CA ALA A 238 -11.89 27.40 -13.50
C ALA A 238 -13.22 28.05 -13.11
N GLY A 239 -13.18 28.97 -12.15
CA GLY A 239 -14.32 29.83 -11.82
C GLY A 239 -14.50 30.16 -10.34
N HIS A 240 -13.52 30.81 -9.70
CA HIS A 240 -13.76 31.87 -8.70
C HIS A 240 -12.43 32.47 -8.21
N CYS A 241 -12.15 33.69 -8.64
CA CYS A 241 -11.13 34.54 -8.03
C CYS A 241 -11.85 35.55 -7.13
N GLY A 242 -11.46 35.61 -5.85
CA GLY A 242 -11.63 36.78 -4.99
C GLY A 242 -13.02 36.99 -4.37
N MET A 243 -13.20 36.47 -3.15
CA MET A 243 -13.76 37.13 -1.95
C MET A 243 -14.23 36.03 -1.01
N THR A 244 -13.87 36.15 0.27
CA THR A 244 -14.31 35.27 1.36
C THR A 244 -15.83 35.11 1.34
N ALA A 245 -16.29 33.94 0.94
CA ALA A 245 -17.66 33.48 1.06
C ALA A 245 -17.62 32.01 1.52
N PRO A 246 -18.59 31.56 2.33
CA PRO A 246 -18.46 30.35 3.14
C PRO A 246 -18.37 29.11 2.25
N MET A 247 -17.68 28.09 2.78
CA MET A 247 -17.52 26.78 2.14
C MET A 247 -18.84 26.31 1.49
N PRO A 248 -18.83 25.83 0.24
CA PRO A 248 -20.01 25.16 -0.28
C PRO A 248 -20.23 23.90 0.56
N ALA A 249 -21.49 23.69 0.98
CA ALA A 249 -21.90 22.51 1.71
C ALA A 249 -21.47 21.25 0.94
N SER A 250 -20.83 20.34 1.68
CA SER A 250 -20.61 18.92 1.38
C SER A 250 -21.51 18.40 0.25
N GLU A 251 -20.95 18.01 -0.90
CA GLU A 251 -21.61 16.98 -1.70
C GLU A 251 -21.74 15.75 -0.79
N ALA A 252 -22.96 15.43 -0.40
CA ALA A 252 -23.23 14.29 0.46
C ALA A 252 -22.67 13.02 -0.20
N ALA A 253 -22.00 12.18 0.57
CA ALA A 253 -21.53 10.88 0.09
C ALA A 253 -22.69 10.13 -0.59
N PRO A 254 -22.46 9.40 -1.71
CA PRO A 254 -23.52 8.67 -2.38
C PRO A 254 -24.23 7.74 -1.39
N PRO A 255 -25.56 7.59 -1.50
CA PRO A 255 -26.32 6.76 -0.57
C PRO A 255 -25.80 5.32 -0.57
N ILE A 256 -25.84 4.67 0.59
CA ILE A 256 -25.40 3.28 0.73
C ILE A 256 -26.37 2.38 -0.04
N ALA A 257 -25.86 1.67 -1.03
CA ALA A 257 -26.62 0.78 -1.91
C ALA A 257 -26.45 -0.71 -1.55
N ALA A 258 -25.39 -1.10 -0.82
CA ALA A 258 -25.20 -2.46 -0.33
C ALA A 258 -24.21 -2.52 0.83
N VAL A 259 -24.28 -3.60 1.63
CA VAL A 259 -23.31 -3.90 2.69
C VAL A 259 -22.68 -5.27 2.48
N LEU A 260 -21.37 -5.31 2.35
CA LEU A 260 -20.58 -6.52 2.21
C LEU A 260 -19.80 -6.75 3.50
N PHE A 261 -19.70 -8.00 3.94
CA PHE A 261 -19.08 -8.38 5.20
C PHE A 261 -17.97 -9.40 4.99
N ASP A 262 -16.89 -9.34 5.77
CA ASP A 262 -16.11 -10.54 6.05
C ASP A 262 -16.94 -11.55 6.86
N LEU A 263 -16.47 -12.79 6.90
CA LEU A 263 -17.14 -13.90 7.56
C LEU A 263 -16.62 -14.14 8.98
N ASP A 264 -15.43 -14.71 9.07
CA ASP A 264 -14.79 -15.14 10.32
C ASP A 264 -14.25 -13.92 11.07
N GLY A 265 -14.74 -13.67 12.29
CA GLY A 265 -14.33 -12.50 13.10
C GLY A 265 -15.23 -11.27 12.89
N THR A 266 -16.11 -11.30 11.90
CA THR A 266 -17.02 -10.18 11.59
C THR A 266 -18.51 -10.56 11.74
N LEU A 267 -18.95 -11.65 11.12
CA LEU A 267 -20.32 -12.16 11.25
C LEU A 267 -20.40 -13.34 12.22
N ILE A 268 -19.37 -14.19 12.21
CA ILE A 268 -19.32 -15.42 13.00
C ILE A 268 -18.02 -15.55 13.79
N ASP A 269 -18.14 -16.09 14.98
CA ASP A 269 -17.03 -16.56 15.80
C ASP A 269 -16.78 -18.05 15.51
N SER A 270 -15.84 -18.32 14.62
CA SER A 270 -15.39 -19.65 14.21
C SER A 270 -14.09 -20.10 14.89
N ALA A 271 -13.47 -19.23 15.71
CA ALA A 271 -12.26 -19.57 16.46
C ALA A 271 -12.41 -20.85 17.30
N PRO A 272 -13.55 -21.13 17.96
CA PRO A 272 -13.72 -22.37 18.72
C PRO A 272 -13.61 -23.66 17.89
N ASP A 273 -14.14 -23.69 16.66
CA ASP A 273 -14.04 -24.88 15.79
C ASP A 273 -12.64 -25.01 15.20
N LEU A 274 -12.02 -23.89 14.81
CA LEU A 274 -10.64 -23.87 14.32
C LEU A 274 -9.66 -24.36 15.39
N ALA A 275 -9.82 -23.91 16.65
CA ALA A 275 -9.03 -24.37 17.78
C ALA A 275 -9.27 -25.86 18.07
N ALA A 276 -10.54 -26.31 18.05
CA ALA A 276 -10.87 -27.71 18.26
C ALA A 276 -10.22 -28.65 17.23
N ALA A 277 -10.17 -28.24 15.96
CA ALA A 277 -9.49 -28.99 14.91
C ALA A 277 -7.97 -29.09 15.17
N ALA A 278 -7.33 -27.97 15.56
CA ALA A 278 -5.91 -27.96 15.89
C ALA A 278 -5.60 -28.81 17.14
N ASP A 279 -6.43 -28.72 18.18
CA ASP A 279 -6.28 -29.51 19.40
C ASP A 279 -6.54 -31.01 19.18
N HIS A 280 -7.45 -31.37 18.27
CA HIS A 280 -7.65 -32.76 17.87
C HIS A 280 -6.36 -33.35 17.26
N MET A 281 -5.70 -32.61 16.37
CA MET A 281 -4.41 -33.02 15.81
C MET A 281 -3.30 -33.11 16.87
N ARG A 282 -3.31 -32.23 17.88
CA ARG A 282 -2.39 -32.29 19.04
C ARG A 282 -2.64 -33.54 19.87
N ALA A 283 -3.90 -33.86 20.16
CA ALA A 283 -4.29 -35.02 20.96
C ALA A 283 -3.84 -36.35 20.32
N ILE A 284 -4.02 -36.50 18.99
CA ILE A 284 -3.55 -37.69 18.26
C ILE A 284 -2.03 -37.88 18.38
N ARG A 285 -1.28 -36.78 18.58
CA ARG A 285 0.17 -36.76 18.75
C ARG A 285 0.61 -36.80 20.21
N GLY A 286 -0.30 -37.03 21.15
CA GLY A 286 0.00 -37.07 22.59
C GLY A 286 0.38 -35.71 23.18
N LEU A 287 0.06 -34.60 22.48
CA LEU A 287 0.29 -33.25 22.97
C LEU A 287 -0.96 -32.74 23.71
N PRO A 288 -0.80 -32.00 24.83
CA PRO A 288 -1.94 -31.45 25.56
C PRO A 288 -2.65 -30.37 24.74
N PRO A 289 -3.97 -30.15 24.93
CA PRO A 289 -4.67 -29.05 24.26
C PRO A 289 -4.11 -27.69 24.71
N LEU A 290 -4.32 -26.65 23.90
CA LEU A 290 -3.95 -25.27 24.25
C LEU A 290 -5.20 -24.43 24.56
N PRO A 291 -5.08 -23.39 25.40
CA PRO A 291 -6.20 -22.47 25.67
C PRO A 291 -6.68 -21.77 24.39
N LEU A 292 -8.00 -21.59 24.25
CA LEU A 292 -8.64 -20.94 23.09
C LEU A 292 -8.08 -19.52 22.84
N GLU A 293 -7.70 -18.82 23.90
CA GLU A 293 -7.14 -17.48 23.89
C GLU A 293 -5.83 -17.39 23.08
N ARG A 294 -5.11 -18.52 22.94
CA ARG A 294 -3.92 -18.59 22.08
C ARG A 294 -4.28 -18.70 20.60
N TYR A 295 -5.39 -19.35 20.28
CA TYR A 295 -5.85 -19.57 18.91
C TYR A 295 -6.66 -18.39 18.36
N ARG A 296 -7.57 -17.83 19.17
CA ARG A 296 -8.54 -16.81 18.74
C ARG A 296 -7.92 -15.63 17.97
N PRO A 297 -6.85 -14.97 18.43
CA PRO A 297 -6.23 -13.87 17.69
C PRO A 297 -5.66 -14.30 16.33
N MET A 298 -5.39 -15.59 16.16
CA MET A 298 -4.82 -16.15 14.94
C MET A 298 -5.87 -16.77 13.99
N ALA A 299 -7.15 -16.79 14.37
CA ALA A 299 -8.20 -17.45 13.60
C ALA A 299 -8.34 -16.88 12.18
N GLY A 300 -8.22 -15.56 12.01
CA GLY A 300 -8.26 -14.88 10.70
C GLY A 300 -7.10 -15.26 9.76
N ALA A 301 -6.04 -15.90 10.25
CA ALA A 301 -4.94 -16.43 9.44
C ALA A 301 -5.16 -17.89 8.99
N GLY A 302 -6.28 -18.51 9.36
CA GLY A 302 -6.64 -19.88 8.98
C GLY A 302 -5.59 -20.91 9.41
N ALA A 303 -5.33 -21.91 8.56
CA ALA A 303 -4.38 -22.99 8.84
C ALA A 303 -2.98 -22.48 9.22
N ARG A 304 -2.51 -21.38 8.61
CA ARG A 304 -1.21 -20.78 8.95
C ARG A 304 -1.16 -20.36 10.42
N GLY A 305 -2.21 -19.69 10.89
CA GLY A 305 -2.30 -19.26 12.28
C GLY A 305 -2.47 -20.43 13.24
N MET A 306 -3.39 -21.34 12.91
CA MET A 306 -3.73 -22.47 13.79
C MET A 306 -2.55 -23.43 13.97
N LEU A 307 -1.86 -23.79 12.88
CA LEU A 307 -0.68 -24.66 12.94
C LEU A 307 0.53 -23.98 13.56
N GLY A 308 0.68 -22.66 13.38
CA GLY A 308 1.68 -21.88 14.08
C GLY A 308 1.53 -21.94 15.60
N VAL A 309 0.29 -21.81 16.10
CA VAL A 309 0.01 -21.94 17.54
C VAL A 309 0.15 -23.39 18.01
N ALA A 310 -0.39 -24.33 17.24
CA ALA A 310 -0.47 -25.74 17.62
C ALA A 310 0.88 -26.47 17.55
N PHE A 311 1.76 -26.11 16.63
CA PHE A 311 3.00 -26.87 16.37
C PHE A 311 4.24 -25.98 16.21
N GLY A 312 4.11 -24.65 16.23
CA GLY A 312 5.24 -23.75 16.02
C GLY A 312 5.78 -23.77 14.58
N ILE A 313 4.94 -24.15 13.61
CA ILE A 313 5.33 -24.26 12.20
C ILE A 313 4.71 -23.16 11.35
N ASP A 314 5.39 -22.82 10.26
CA ASP A 314 4.90 -21.87 9.25
C ASP A 314 4.97 -22.51 7.84
N PRO A 315 4.44 -21.84 6.80
CA PRO A 315 4.40 -22.40 5.44
C PRO A 315 5.75 -22.78 4.81
N SER A 316 6.88 -22.34 5.37
CA SER A 316 8.23 -22.75 4.95
C SER A 316 8.68 -24.09 5.54
N HIS A 317 8.01 -24.58 6.59
CA HIS A 317 8.36 -25.84 7.25
C HIS A 317 8.00 -27.05 6.36
N PRO A 318 8.88 -28.05 6.18
CA PRO A 318 8.62 -29.21 5.33
C PRO A 318 7.35 -30.00 5.68
N ASP A 319 7.02 -30.09 6.97
CA ASP A 319 5.81 -30.78 7.45
C ASP A 319 4.53 -29.92 7.37
N TYR A 320 4.63 -28.65 6.98
CA TYR A 320 3.46 -27.77 6.92
C TYR A 320 2.41 -28.24 5.90
N PRO A 321 2.74 -28.60 4.64
CA PRO A 321 1.73 -29.05 3.68
C PRO A 321 0.88 -30.24 4.17
N PRO A 322 1.46 -31.37 4.65
CA PRO A 322 0.64 -32.49 5.14
C PRO A 322 -0.15 -32.15 6.40
N LEU A 323 0.41 -31.37 7.34
CA LEU A 323 -0.33 -30.94 8.54
C LEU A 323 -1.47 -29.96 8.20
N ARG A 324 -1.28 -29.10 7.20
CA ARG A 324 -2.32 -28.19 6.71
C ARG A 324 -3.48 -28.98 6.13
N ASP A 325 -3.19 -30.01 5.35
CA ASP A 325 -4.22 -30.83 4.71
C ASP A 325 -4.99 -31.65 5.77
N GLU A 326 -4.30 -32.23 6.75
CA GLU A 326 -4.93 -32.88 7.91
C GLU A 326 -5.79 -31.91 8.74
N PHE A 327 -5.29 -30.69 8.99
CA PHE A 327 -6.03 -29.65 9.70
C PHE A 327 -7.34 -29.32 8.98
N PHE A 328 -7.26 -29.18 7.66
CA PHE A 328 -8.41 -28.90 6.84
C PHE A 328 -9.46 -30.02 6.87
N ASP A 329 -9.03 -31.28 6.75
CA ASP A 329 -9.94 -32.43 6.85
C ASP A 329 -10.60 -32.52 8.24
N THR A 330 -9.83 -32.21 9.29
CA THR A 330 -10.33 -32.21 10.67
C THR A 330 -11.34 -31.09 10.88
N TYR A 331 -11.04 -29.89 10.39
CA TYR A 331 -11.93 -28.74 10.48
C TYR A 331 -13.23 -28.94 9.68
N GLU A 332 -13.15 -29.56 8.50
CA GLU A 332 -14.32 -29.85 7.67
C GLU A 332 -15.31 -30.80 8.35
N ARG A 333 -14.82 -31.80 9.08
CA ARG A 333 -15.67 -32.78 9.80
C ARG A 333 -16.42 -32.19 10.99
N ALA A 334 -15.83 -31.20 11.65
CA ALA A 334 -16.39 -30.54 12.85
C ALA A 334 -16.91 -29.13 12.54
N LEU A 335 -17.18 -28.84 11.26
CA LEU A 335 -17.59 -27.52 10.83
C LEU A 335 -18.95 -27.14 11.44
N ALA A 336 -19.03 -25.95 12.05
CA ALA A 336 -20.23 -25.37 12.65
C ALA A 336 -20.70 -26.01 13.97
N GLU A 337 -19.92 -26.91 14.60
CA GLU A 337 -20.29 -27.47 15.90
C GLU A 337 -20.29 -26.41 17.02
N ARG A 338 -19.23 -25.59 17.06
CA ARG A 338 -18.99 -24.55 18.06
C ARG A 338 -18.94 -23.15 17.48
N THR A 339 -18.95 -23.01 16.15
CA THR A 339 -19.11 -21.71 15.50
C THR A 339 -20.44 -21.07 15.90
N ARG A 340 -20.42 -19.79 16.27
CA ARG A 340 -21.62 -19.01 16.63
C ARG A 340 -21.64 -17.69 15.86
N VAL A 341 -22.83 -17.12 15.71
CA VAL A 341 -23.00 -15.75 15.20
C VAL A 341 -22.63 -14.77 16.32
N PHE A 342 -21.92 -13.69 16.02
CA PHE A 342 -21.61 -12.67 17.03
C PHE A 342 -22.88 -11.96 17.53
N ASP A 343 -22.89 -11.57 18.80
CA ASP A 343 -24.01 -10.85 19.42
C ASP A 343 -24.36 -9.58 18.62
N GLY A 344 -25.64 -9.41 18.26
CA GLY A 344 -26.11 -8.26 17.48
C GLY A 344 -26.08 -8.42 15.97
N VAL A 345 -25.39 -9.43 15.43
CA VAL A 345 -25.31 -9.65 13.97
C VAL A 345 -26.66 -10.11 13.41
N ALA A 346 -27.41 -10.93 14.13
CA ALA A 346 -28.73 -11.39 13.68
C ALA A 346 -29.71 -10.21 13.52
N GLU A 347 -29.70 -9.28 14.47
CA GLU A 347 -30.50 -8.06 14.45
C GLU A 347 -30.06 -7.11 13.34
N LEU A 348 -28.75 -6.97 13.13
CA LEU A 348 -28.19 -6.20 12.02
C LEU A 348 -28.70 -6.75 10.67
N ILE A 349 -28.53 -8.05 10.41
CA ILE A 349 -28.96 -8.68 9.15
C ILE A 349 -30.47 -8.59 8.96
N ALA A 350 -31.26 -8.81 10.03
CA ALA A 350 -32.71 -8.63 9.98
C ALA A 350 -33.10 -7.20 9.60
N ALA A 351 -32.40 -6.19 10.12
CA ALA A 351 -32.64 -4.79 9.77
C ALA A 351 -32.23 -4.45 8.33
N LEU A 352 -31.15 -5.04 7.80
CA LEU A 352 -30.80 -4.91 6.37
C LEU A 352 -31.90 -5.50 5.49
N ALA A 353 -32.38 -6.69 5.82
CA ALA A 353 -33.45 -7.37 5.10
C ALA A 353 -34.77 -6.58 5.14
N ALA A 354 -35.16 -6.04 6.30
CA ALA A 354 -36.36 -5.22 6.46
C ALA A 354 -36.33 -3.93 5.61
N ARG A 355 -35.12 -3.41 5.33
CA ARG A 355 -34.89 -2.24 4.48
C ARG A 355 -34.70 -2.60 3.00
N ALA A 356 -34.76 -3.88 2.65
CA ALA A 356 -34.38 -4.39 1.33
C ALA A 356 -33.00 -3.91 0.87
N LEU A 357 -32.06 -3.69 1.80
CA LEU A 357 -30.69 -3.29 1.48
C LEU A 357 -29.87 -4.54 1.12
N PRO A 358 -29.37 -4.67 -0.12
CA PRO A 358 -28.57 -5.82 -0.53
C PRO A 358 -27.35 -6.03 0.37
N TRP A 359 -27.08 -7.30 0.67
CA TRP A 359 -25.90 -7.65 1.45
C TRP A 359 -25.28 -8.98 1.01
N GLY A 360 -24.01 -9.17 1.37
CA GLY A 360 -23.29 -10.38 1.03
C GLY A 360 -22.02 -10.58 1.85
N VAL A 361 -21.36 -11.71 1.62
CA VAL A 361 -20.14 -12.17 2.30
C VAL A 361 -18.97 -12.17 1.31
N VAL A 362 -17.83 -11.66 1.76
CA VAL A 362 -16.54 -11.72 1.05
C VAL A 362 -15.45 -12.13 2.01
N THR A 363 -14.94 -13.36 1.88
CA THR A 363 -14.00 -13.95 2.82
C THR A 363 -12.79 -14.58 2.13
N ASN A 364 -11.66 -14.72 2.84
CA ASN A 364 -10.51 -15.51 2.38
C ASN A 364 -10.67 -17.01 2.69
N LYS A 365 -11.75 -17.42 3.38
CA LYS A 365 -12.06 -18.83 3.62
C LYS A 365 -12.45 -19.51 2.31
N MET A 366 -11.85 -20.68 2.04
CA MET A 366 -12.10 -21.46 0.82
C MET A 366 -13.56 -21.93 0.74
N ALA A 367 -14.09 -22.05 -0.48
CA ALA A 367 -15.49 -22.42 -0.74
C ALA A 367 -15.89 -23.74 -0.08
N ARG A 368 -14.99 -24.72 -0.02
CA ARG A 368 -15.26 -26.00 0.66
C ARG A 368 -15.67 -25.86 2.14
N PHE A 369 -15.30 -24.76 2.80
CA PHE A 369 -15.73 -24.47 4.17
C PHE A 369 -16.84 -23.43 4.21
N THR A 370 -16.75 -22.40 3.36
CA THR A 370 -17.72 -21.30 3.34
C THR A 370 -19.12 -21.77 2.92
N ASP A 371 -19.21 -22.59 1.89
CA ASP A 371 -20.48 -23.04 1.33
C ASP A 371 -21.29 -23.92 2.31
N PRO A 372 -20.74 -25.00 2.90
CA PRO A 372 -21.48 -25.77 3.89
C PRO A 372 -21.80 -24.97 5.14
N LEU A 373 -20.91 -24.07 5.58
CA LEU A 373 -21.15 -23.24 6.77
C LEU A 373 -22.32 -22.28 6.57
N THR A 374 -22.35 -21.57 5.43
CA THR A 374 -23.42 -20.61 5.12
C THR A 374 -24.76 -21.29 4.85
N ARG A 375 -24.77 -22.53 4.34
CA ARG A 375 -26.02 -23.33 4.22
C ARG A 375 -26.58 -23.78 5.57
N GLN A 376 -25.72 -24.08 6.53
CA GLN A 376 -26.13 -24.58 7.85
C GLN A 376 -26.64 -23.47 8.78
N LEU A 377 -26.13 -22.25 8.64
CA LEU A 377 -26.46 -21.12 9.50
C LEU A 377 -27.61 -20.29 8.89
N PRO A 378 -28.82 -20.25 9.52
CA PRO A 378 -29.98 -19.54 8.98
C PRO A 378 -29.75 -18.05 8.72
N LEU A 379 -28.77 -17.44 9.39
CA LEU A 379 -28.35 -16.05 9.19
C LEU A 379 -28.14 -15.70 7.71
N PHE A 380 -27.54 -16.62 6.93
CA PHE A 380 -27.15 -16.36 5.54
C PHE A 380 -28.26 -16.61 4.53
N ALA A 381 -29.47 -16.98 4.96
CA ALA A 381 -30.58 -17.26 4.05
C ALA A 381 -30.96 -16.07 3.14
N THR A 382 -30.66 -14.84 3.58
CA THR A 382 -30.93 -13.60 2.82
C THR A 382 -29.68 -13.01 2.17
N ALA A 383 -28.52 -13.66 2.28
CA ALA A 383 -27.29 -13.21 1.63
C ALA A 383 -27.44 -13.33 0.11
N GLN A 384 -27.23 -12.23 -0.61
CA GLN A 384 -27.39 -12.19 -2.06
C GLN A 384 -26.08 -12.46 -2.82
N ALA A 385 -24.94 -12.36 -2.13
CA ALA A 385 -23.64 -12.73 -2.67
C ALA A 385 -22.80 -13.45 -1.61
N ILE A 386 -22.14 -14.54 -1.99
CA ILE A 386 -21.13 -15.22 -1.19
C ILE A 386 -19.89 -15.38 -2.07
N VAL A 387 -18.79 -14.74 -1.69
CA VAL A 387 -17.50 -14.79 -2.37
C VAL A 387 -16.47 -15.39 -1.41
N SER A 388 -16.00 -16.58 -1.75
CA SER A 388 -15.00 -17.35 -1.00
C SER A 388 -13.58 -17.02 -1.47
N GLY A 389 -12.57 -17.42 -0.69
CA GLY A 389 -11.17 -17.06 -0.93
C GLY A 389 -10.57 -17.60 -2.25
N ASP A 390 -11.23 -18.59 -2.84
CA ASP A 390 -10.93 -19.26 -4.10
C ASP A 390 -11.95 -18.93 -5.21
N THR A 391 -12.88 -17.99 -4.98
CA THR A 391 -13.84 -17.54 -6.01
C THR A 391 -13.19 -16.67 -7.09
N THR A 392 -12.12 -15.95 -6.74
CA THR A 392 -11.35 -15.14 -7.70
C THR A 392 -9.87 -15.53 -7.65
N PRO A 393 -9.05 -15.19 -8.66
CA PRO A 393 -7.63 -15.54 -8.67
C PRO A 393 -6.79 -14.93 -7.53
N HIS A 394 -7.33 -13.96 -6.79
CA HIS A 394 -6.61 -13.24 -5.75
C HIS A 394 -7.44 -13.12 -4.47
N PRO A 395 -6.90 -13.51 -3.30
CA PRO A 395 -7.56 -13.26 -2.02
C PRO A 395 -7.43 -11.79 -1.59
N LYS A 396 -8.21 -11.37 -0.59
CA LYS A 396 -8.01 -10.10 0.13
C LYS A 396 -6.56 -10.07 0.67
N PRO A 397 -5.81 -8.97 0.53
CA PRO A 397 -6.27 -7.58 0.36
C PRO A 397 -6.49 -7.12 -1.10
N HIS A 398 -6.38 -8.00 -2.08
CA HIS A 398 -6.69 -7.63 -3.46
C HIS A 398 -8.17 -7.24 -3.60
N PRO A 399 -8.55 -6.24 -4.43
CA PRO A 399 -9.94 -5.78 -4.51
C PRO A 399 -10.87 -6.73 -5.29
N ALA A 400 -10.33 -7.65 -6.08
CA ALA A 400 -11.11 -8.53 -6.97
C ALA A 400 -12.29 -9.27 -6.29
N PRO A 401 -12.14 -9.86 -5.09
CA PRO A 401 -13.26 -10.51 -4.40
C PRO A 401 -14.41 -9.54 -4.07
N LEU A 402 -14.10 -8.31 -3.65
CA LEU A 402 -15.11 -7.32 -3.31
C LEU A 402 -15.81 -6.78 -4.57
N LEU A 403 -15.05 -6.54 -5.64
CA LEU A 403 -15.60 -6.16 -6.94
C LEU A 403 -16.51 -7.25 -7.51
N GLU A 404 -16.15 -8.52 -7.35
CA GLU A 404 -17.00 -9.64 -7.74
C GLU A 404 -18.30 -9.69 -6.94
N ALA A 405 -18.26 -9.40 -5.63
CA ALA A 405 -19.46 -9.33 -4.82
C ALA A 405 -20.38 -8.17 -5.23
N ALA A 406 -19.82 -6.97 -5.44
CA ALA A 406 -20.58 -5.83 -5.96
C ALA A 406 -21.22 -6.12 -7.32
N ARG A 407 -20.48 -6.80 -8.22
CA ARG A 407 -20.99 -7.26 -9.52
C ARG A 407 -22.18 -8.22 -9.37
N ARG A 408 -22.11 -9.20 -8.45
CA ARG A 408 -23.22 -10.14 -8.17
C ARG A 408 -24.45 -9.44 -7.61
N LEU A 409 -24.25 -8.42 -6.78
CA LEU A 409 -25.32 -7.60 -6.23
C LEU A 409 -25.88 -6.55 -7.21
N GLY A 410 -25.22 -6.33 -8.35
CA GLY A 410 -25.65 -5.34 -9.34
C GLY A 410 -25.48 -3.89 -8.88
N VAL A 411 -24.53 -3.61 -7.98
CA VAL A 411 -24.29 -2.28 -7.39
C VAL A 411 -22.91 -1.75 -7.74
N ALA A 412 -22.78 -0.42 -7.80
CA ALA A 412 -21.48 0.23 -7.97
C ALA A 412 -20.64 0.08 -6.69
N PRO A 413 -19.31 -0.16 -6.79
CA PRO A 413 -18.46 -0.27 -5.60
C PRO A 413 -18.50 0.97 -4.69
N SER A 414 -18.61 2.18 -5.25
CA SER A 414 -18.75 3.43 -4.49
C SER A 414 -20.03 3.53 -3.65
N GLY A 415 -21.06 2.74 -3.99
CA GLY A 415 -22.28 2.59 -3.20
C GLY A 415 -22.19 1.51 -2.12
N CYS A 416 -21.10 0.73 -2.07
CA CYS A 416 -20.95 -0.36 -1.11
C CYS A 416 -20.24 0.10 0.16
N VAL A 417 -20.60 -0.54 1.27
CA VAL A 417 -19.84 -0.53 2.52
C VAL A 417 -19.26 -1.93 2.71
N TYR A 418 -17.96 -2.02 2.97
CA TYR A 418 -17.30 -3.26 3.35
C TYR A 418 -16.94 -3.26 4.83
N VAL A 419 -17.32 -4.31 5.55
CA VAL A 419 -17.12 -4.46 7.00
C VAL A 419 -16.21 -5.65 7.26
N GLY A 420 -15.17 -5.49 8.05
CA GLY A 420 -14.22 -6.57 8.37
C GLY A 420 -13.42 -6.32 9.65
N ASP A 421 -12.82 -7.36 10.21
CA ASP A 421 -12.04 -7.31 11.46
C ASP A 421 -10.54 -7.56 11.28
N ASP A 422 -10.04 -7.47 10.04
CA ASP A 422 -8.60 -7.51 9.74
C ASP A 422 -8.18 -6.31 8.87
N GLU A 423 -6.93 -5.85 9.01
CA GLU A 423 -6.37 -4.78 8.18
C GLU A 423 -6.50 -5.07 6.68
N ARG A 424 -6.39 -6.35 6.28
CA ARG A 424 -6.56 -6.78 4.88
C ARG A 424 -7.93 -6.43 4.33
N ASP A 425 -8.96 -6.39 5.17
CA ASP A 425 -10.31 -6.03 4.77
C ASP A 425 -10.40 -4.54 4.42
N MET A 426 -9.77 -3.71 5.24
CA MET A 426 -9.73 -2.26 5.06
C MET A 426 -8.97 -1.90 3.78
N LEU A 427 -7.84 -2.58 3.56
CA LEU A 427 -7.06 -2.43 2.32
C LEU A 427 -7.86 -2.87 1.08
N ALA A 428 -8.55 -4.00 1.14
CA ALA A 428 -9.35 -4.51 0.03
C ALA A 428 -10.53 -3.58 -0.31
N GLY A 429 -11.27 -3.13 0.72
CA GLY A 429 -12.41 -2.23 0.55
C GLY A 429 -12.01 -0.90 -0.07
N ARG A 430 -10.93 -0.28 0.42
CA ARG A 430 -10.40 0.96 -0.18
C ARG A 430 -9.92 0.75 -1.61
N ALA A 431 -9.20 -0.34 -1.89
CA ALA A 431 -8.75 -0.65 -3.24
C ALA A 431 -9.91 -0.92 -4.21
N ALA A 432 -11.05 -1.40 -3.71
CA ALA A 432 -12.28 -1.59 -4.48
C ALA A 432 -13.11 -0.30 -4.63
N GLY A 433 -12.72 0.80 -3.98
CA GLY A 433 -13.48 2.06 -3.97
C GLY A 433 -14.74 2.01 -3.11
N MET A 434 -14.79 1.13 -2.11
CA MET A 434 -15.89 0.99 -1.15
C MET A 434 -15.58 1.77 0.13
N ARG A 435 -16.64 2.20 0.84
CA ARG A 435 -16.49 2.66 2.23
C ARG A 435 -16.11 1.50 3.13
N THR A 436 -15.20 1.69 4.09
CA THR A 436 -14.69 0.61 4.95
C THR A 436 -15.05 0.82 6.41
N VAL A 437 -15.46 -0.27 7.08
CA VAL A 437 -15.80 -0.28 8.51
C VAL A 437 -15.00 -1.36 9.22
N ALA A 438 -14.16 -0.96 10.17
CA ALA A 438 -13.40 -1.89 11.00
C ALA A 438 -14.26 -2.40 12.18
N ALA A 439 -14.49 -3.70 12.24
CA ALA A 439 -15.19 -4.38 13.33
C ALA A 439 -14.22 -4.72 14.48
N ARG A 440 -14.21 -3.90 15.53
CA ARG A 440 -13.31 -4.01 16.69
C ARG A 440 -13.72 -5.08 17.70
N TYR A 441 -14.79 -5.81 17.45
CA TYR A 441 -15.24 -6.94 18.28
C TYR A 441 -14.74 -8.30 17.77
N GLY A 442 -14.02 -8.33 16.64
CA GLY A 442 -13.49 -9.54 16.02
C GLY A 442 -12.22 -10.09 16.64
N TYR A 443 -11.37 -10.73 15.82
CA TYR A 443 -10.16 -11.40 16.31
C TYR A 443 -8.96 -10.47 16.48
N LEU A 444 -8.90 -9.38 15.70
CA LEU A 444 -7.96 -8.25 15.79
C LEU A 444 -6.45 -8.56 15.71
N GLY A 445 -6.04 -9.82 15.67
CA GLY A 445 -4.63 -10.22 15.66
C GLY A 445 -3.92 -10.01 17.00
N ALA A 446 -2.74 -10.62 17.16
CA ALA A 446 -1.98 -10.58 18.42
C ALA A 446 -1.23 -9.25 18.68
N GLN A 447 -1.17 -8.32 17.72
CA GLN A 447 -0.31 -7.12 17.77
C GLN A 447 -0.87 -5.88 17.04
N ALA A 448 -2.13 -5.88 16.59
CA ALA A 448 -2.63 -4.76 15.77
C ALA A 448 -3.21 -3.63 16.63
N ASP A 449 -2.67 -2.41 16.45
CA ASP A 449 -3.38 -1.20 16.85
C ASP A 449 -4.48 -0.93 15.80
N VAL A 450 -5.68 -1.42 16.10
CA VAL A 450 -6.84 -1.31 15.21
C VAL A 450 -7.20 0.15 14.88
N SER A 451 -6.76 1.12 15.70
CA SER A 451 -6.98 2.56 15.43
C SER A 451 -6.19 3.10 14.24
N GLN A 452 -5.14 2.40 13.82
CA GLN A 452 -4.30 2.79 12.69
C GLN A 452 -4.79 2.20 11.36
N TRP A 453 -5.81 1.33 11.41
CA TRP A 453 -6.32 0.74 10.19
C TRP A 453 -6.97 1.78 9.28
N PRO A 454 -6.82 1.62 7.96
CA PRO A 454 -7.41 2.51 6.99
C PRO A 454 -8.93 2.31 6.85
N ALA A 455 -9.70 2.56 7.91
CA ALA A 455 -11.16 2.49 7.94
C ALA A 455 -11.79 3.88 7.86
N ASP A 456 -13.00 3.98 7.29
CA ASP A 456 -13.82 5.21 7.35
C ASP A 456 -14.60 5.30 8.67
N LEU A 457 -14.87 4.15 9.28
CA LEU A 457 -15.51 4.03 10.59
C LEU A 457 -14.93 2.84 11.36
N HIS A 458 -14.83 3.00 12.68
CA HIS A 458 -14.55 1.89 13.60
C HIS A 458 -15.78 1.63 14.44
N VAL A 459 -16.17 0.37 14.59
CA VAL A 459 -17.32 -0.03 15.41
C VAL A 459 -16.91 -1.10 16.41
N ASP A 460 -17.31 -0.94 17.66
CA ASP A 460 -17.07 -1.91 18.74
C ASP A 460 -18.25 -2.90 18.88
N SER A 461 -19.32 -2.74 18.08
CA SER A 461 -20.45 -3.68 18.04
C SER A 461 -21.26 -3.58 16.74
N PRO A 462 -21.96 -4.64 16.32
CA PRO A 462 -22.86 -4.61 15.16
C PRO A 462 -23.97 -3.54 15.24
N GLN A 463 -24.43 -3.20 16.45
CA GLN A 463 -25.46 -2.18 16.67
C GLN A 463 -24.95 -0.76 16.33
N GLN A 464 -23.67 -0.47 16.55
CA GLN A 464 -23.09 0.80 16.13
C GLN A 464 -23.06 0.94 14.61
N LEU A 465 -22.73 -0.14 13.89
CA LEU A 465 -22.82 -0.19 12.44
C LEU A 465 -24.28 0.03 11.99
N LEU A 466 -25.24 -0.68 12.59
CA LEU A 466 -26.66 -0.49 12.26
C LEU A 466 -27.09 0.96 12.45
N LYS A 467 -26.75 1.57 13.60
CA LYS A 467 -27.06 2.98 13.89
C LYS A 467 -26.49 3.92 12.83
N TRP A 468 -25.25 3.70 12.41
CA TRP A 468 -24.62 4.47 11.35
C TRP A 468 -25.34 4.28 10.01
N LEU A 469 -25.64 3.04 9.61
CA LEU A 469 -26.40 2.75 8.38
C LEU A 469 -27.82 3.34 8.38
N THR A 470 -28.42 3.53 9.57
CA THR A 470 -29.74 4.17 9.69
C THR A 470 -29.72 5.69 9.69
N GLY A 471 -28.59 6.31 10.04
CA GLY A 471 -28.42 7.76 10.08
C GLY A 471 -27.66 8.36 8.88
N ALA A 472 -27.08 7.52 8.03
CA ALA A 472 -26.33 7.87 6.83
C ALA A 472 -27.18 7.98 5.56
#